data_AF-A0A373PP03-F1
#
_entry.id   AF-A0A373PP03-F1
#
_cell.length_a   1.000
_cell.length_b   1.000
_cell.length_c   1.000
_cell.angle_alpha   90.00
_cell.angle_beta   90.00
_cell.angle_gamma   90.00
#
_symmetry.space_group_name_H-M   'P 1'
#
loop_
_entity.id
_entity.type
_entity.pdbx_description
1 polymer ?
#
loop_
_entity_poly.entity_id
_entity_poly.type
_entity_poly.pdbx_seq_one_letter_code
_entity_poly.pdbx_strand_id
1 'polypeptide(L)'
;MYLSFPIYLDMEDKVQAVLSDSERGNIASVFCNIIQNEGYKVGIYANKNWWTNYLTDSAFNNSLWYKWVAQYNSSCTYSGNYTMWQYTSSGYVNGINTNVDMNYWYGEYIDVNPVTVNTTVADSITESNATVRGTVAYSGQKPSEVGIYFGTSENGMSKVANDVINHNKNPFDMWYDLNDEAGLYLDSNTKYYWQCYAIVNGKEYKGEIKSFITLNSSKPIKSIVCNSTVMKSTKKDVSYMLEVAITNLSAEDIKGIVIIVYRDKNGNIIKIHNGDIDIACNSKLTHSDSINGYTTISRADVYVLEV
;
A
#
# COMPACT_ATOMS: atom_id res chain seq x y z
N MET A 1 8.36 -6.58 18.53
CA MET A 1 8.11 -5.15 18.79
C MET A 1 9.43 -4.55 19.25
N TYR A 2 9.87 -3.40 18.74
CA TYR A 2 11.12 -2.76 19.17
C TYR A 2 10.80 -1.47 19.92
N LEU A 3 11.43 -1.27 21.07
CA LEU A 3 11.28 -0.06 21.87
C LEU A 3 12.43 0.88 21.58
N SER A 4 12.13 2.16 21.36
CA SER A 4 13.13 3.19 21.08
C SER A 4 14.07 3.45 22.25
N PHE A 5 13.61 3.22 23.49
CA PHE A 5 14.38 3.39 24.71
C PHE A 5 14.46 2.08 25.51
N PRO A 6 15.47 1.92 26.39
CA PRO A 6 15.50 0.83 27.34
C PRO A 6 14.25 0.81 28.23
N ILE A 7 13.87 -0.37 28.70
CA ILE A 7 12.85 -0.51 29.76
C ILE A 7 13.54 -0.24 31.09
N TYR A 8 12.96 0.63 31.92
CA TYR A 8 13.54 0.99 33.22
C TYR A 8 12.69 0.45 34.38
N LEU A 9 13.35 -0.07 35.41
CA LEU A 9 12.76 -0.22 36.72
C LEU A 9 13.04 1.05 37.54
N ASP A 10 11.99 1.67 38.05
CA ASP A 10 12.08 2.78 38.98
C ASP A 10 12.40 2.26 40.39
N MET A 11 13.57 2.65 40.90
CA MET A 11 14.06 2.28 42.22
C MET A 11 14.33 3.51 43.09
N GLU A 12 13.28 4.11 43.64
CA GLU A 12 13.41 5.17 44.63
C GLU A 12 12.35 5.19 45.74
N ASP A 13 11.56 4.12 45.85
CA ASP A 13 10.44 4.08 46.79
C ASP A 13 10.87 3.72 48.23
N LYS A 14 10.14 4.27 49.21
CA LYS A 14 10.36 4.00 50.63
C LYS A 14 10.24 2.50 50.98
N VAL A 15 9.38 1.75 50.30
CA VAL A 15 9.24 0.30 50.54
C VAL A 15 10.46 -0.49 50.08
N GLN A 16 11.22 0.06 49.12
CA GLN A 16 12.49 -0.52 48.67
C GLN A 16 13.67 -0.06 49.55
N ALA A 17 13.55 1.11 50.18
CA ALA A 17 14.61 1.71 51.00
C ALA A 17 14.90 0.91 52.28
N VAL A 18 13.90 0.19 52.81
CA VAL A 18 14.04 -0.63 54.04
C VAL A 18 14.75 -1.96 53.79
N LEU A 19 14.91 -2.36 52.53
CA LEU A 19 15.59 -3.61 52.17
C LEU A 19 17.10 -3.50 52.41
N SER A 20 17.76 -4.63 52.51
CA SER A 20 19.22 -4.67 52.41
C SER A 20 19.70 -4.32 50.99
N ASP A 21 20.97 -3.96 50.87
CA ASP A 21 21.61 -3.68 49.58
C ASP A 21 21.52 -4.89 48.63
N SER A 22 21.79 -6.09 49.15
CA SER A 22 21.68 -7.34 48.38
C SER A 22 20.26 -7.64 47.93
N GLU A 23 19.24 -7.37 48.75
CA GLU A 23 17.84 -7.56 48.34
C GLU A 23 17.45 -6.62 47.19
N ARG A 24 17.89 -5.34 47.23
CA ARG A 24 17.69 -4.42 46.09
C ARG A 24 18.43 -4.90 44.85
N GLY A 25 19.68 -5.35 44.98
CA GLY A 25 20.46 -5.93 43.88
C GLY A 25 19.78 -7.16 43.26
N ASN A 26 19.20 -8.03 44.09
CA ASN A 26 18.46 -9.21 43.64
C ASN A 26 17.18 -8.84 42.87
N ILE A 27 16.41 -7.86 43.37
CA ILE A 27 15.21 -7.36 42.67
C ILE A 27 15.59 -6.80 41.29
N ALA A 28 16.60 -5.93 41.25
CA ALA A 28 17.09 -5.34 40.00
C ALA A 28 17.57 -6.42 39.02
N SER A 29 18.27 -7.44 39.51
CA SER A 29 18.79 -8.55 38.70
C SER A 29 17.68 -9.40 38.11
N VAL A 30 16.66 -9.76 38.89
CA VAL A 30 15.51 -10.52 38.39
C VAL A 30 14.79 -9.75 37.28
N PHE A 31 14.49 -8.48 37.51
CA PHE A 31 13.85 -7.63 36.51
C PHE A 31 14.68 -7.54 35.23
N CYS A 32 15.96 -7.18 35.35
CA CYS A 32 16.80 -6.96 34.19
C CYS A 32 17.04 -8.24 33.38
N ASN A 33 17.25 -9.38 34.05
CA ASN A 33 17.44 -10.66 33.37
C ASN A 33 16.19 -11.07 32.58
N ILE A 34 14.97 -10.88 33.11
CA ILE A 34 13.74 -11.18 32.38
C ILE A 34 13.66 -10.34 31.09
N ILE A 35 13.86 -9.03 31.19
CA ILE A 35 13.77 -8.12 30.04
C ILE A 35 14.85 -8.40 29.00
N GLN A 36 16.08 -8.69 29.44
CA GLN A 36 17.18 -9.03 28.54
C GLN A 36 16.96 -10.37 27.84
N ASN A 37 16.42 -11.37 28.53
CA ASN A 37 16.09 -12.67 27.93
C ASN A 37 15.02 -12.57 26.83
N GLU A 38 14.14 -11.57 26.93
CA GLU A 38 13.16 -11.23 25.89
C GLU A 38 13.76 -10.35 24.76
N GLY A 39 15.06 -10.04 24.82
CA GLY A 39 15.80 -9.33 23.77
C GLY A 39 15.73 -7.80 23.85
N TYR A 40 15.26 -7.23 24.96
CA TYR A 40 15.15 -5.77 25.11
C TYR A 40 16.35 -5.17 25.87
N LYS A 41 16.67 -3.91 25.55
CA LYS A 41 17.58 -3.08 26.36
C LYS A 41 16.89 -2.75 27.70
N VAL A 42 17.62 -2.80 28.81
CA VAL A 42 17.08 -2.59 30.16
C VAL A 42 17.95 -1.65 30.99
N GLY A 43 17.37 -0.99 31.97
CA GLY A 43 18.10 -0.16 32.92
C GLY A 43 17.38 0.06 34.23
N ILE A 44 18.03 0.84 35.10
CA ILE A 44 17.45 1.31 36.37
C ILE A 44 17.31 2.83 36.31
N TYR A 45 16.18 3.33 36.78
CA TYR A 45 15.98 4.73 37.09
C TYR A 45 16.06 4.93 38.60
N ALA A 46 16.76 5.98 39.03
CA ALA A 46 16.74 6.45 40.41
C ALA A 46 17.31 7.88 40.52
N ASN A 47 16.92 8.61 41.57
CA ASN A 47 17.59 9.86 41.89
C ASN A 47 19.04 9.67 42.37
N LYS A 48 19.83 10.76 42.33
CA LYS A 48 21.26 10.76 42.69
C LYS A 48 21.53 10.19 44.10
N ASN A 49 20.66 10.47 45.08
CA ASN A 49 20.85 9.96 46.44
C ASN A 49 20.78 8.42 46.47
N TRP A 50 19.83 7.84 45.74
CA TRP A 50 19.71 6.39 45.60
C TRP A 50 20.91 5.76 44.89
N TRP A 51 21.33 6.33 43.77
CA TRP A 51 22.54 5.88 43.07
C TRP A 51 23.82 5.96 43.91
N THR A 52 23.87 6.86 44.90
CA THR A 52 25.06 7.05 45.75
C THR A 52 25.02 6.19 47.02
N ASN A 53 23.83 6.03 47.62
CA ASN A 53 23.71 5.53 48.99
C ASN A 53 22.87 4.25 49.15
N TYR A 54 22.04 3.89 48.16
CA TYR A 54 21.10 2.77 48.27
C TYR A 54 21.35 1.66 47.24
N LEU A 55 21.83 2.01 46.05
CA LEU A 55 22.10 1.09 44.95
C LEU A 55 23.60 0.73 44.91
N THR A 56 24.12 0.23 46.03
CA THR A 56 25.57 -0.03 46.20
C THR A 56 25.98 -1.47 45.91
N ASP A 57 25.01 -2.38 45.77
CA ASP A 57 25.25 -3.78 45.44
C ASP A 57 25.97 -3.90 44.09
N SER A 58 26.86 -4.89 43.98
CA SER A 58 27.66 -5.13 42.78
C SER A 58 26.82 -5.35 41.50
N ALA A 59 25.57 -5.80 41.62
CA ALA A 59 24.65 -5.95 40.49
C ALA A 59 24.47 -4.64 39.71
N PHE A 60 24.48 -3.48 40.39
CA PHE A 60 24.34 -2.17 39.74
C PHE A 60 25.58 -1.73 38.95
N ASN A 61 26.66 -2.50 38.96
CA ASN A 61 27.85 -2.31 38.12
C ASN A 61 27.79 -3.11 36.81
N ASN A 62 26.68 -3.80 36.53
CA ASN A 62 26.51 -4.52 35.27
C ASN A 62 26.52 -3.56 34.07
N SER A 63 27.51 -3.72 33.19
CA SER A 63 27.72 -2.85 32.02
C SER A 63 26.63 -2.99 30.95
N LEU A 64 25.76 -4.01 31.04
CA LEU A 64 24.63 -4.20 30.14
C LEU A 64 23.40 -3.39 30.56
N TRP A 65 23.38 -2.83 31.77
CA TRP A 65 22.25 -2.06 32.28
C TRP A 65 22.45 -0.56 32.05
N TYR A 66 21.43 0.08 31.49
CA TYR A 66 21.39 1.52 31.33
C TYR A 66 21.11 2.19 32.68
N LYS A 67 21.65 3.40 32.88
CA LYS A 67 21.41 4.18 34.10
C LYS A 67 20.72 5.49 33.74
N TRP A 68 19.53 5.68 34.30
CA TRP A 68 18.78 6.93 34.24
C TRP A 68 18.85 7.59 35.61
N VAL A 69 19.54 8.72 35.67
CA VAL A 69 19.80 9.44 36.91
C VAL A 69 18.86 10.64 37.00
N ALA A 70 18.12 10.76 38.10
CA ALA A 70 17.40 12.00 38.40
C ALA A 70 18.23 12.92 39.30
N GLN A 71 18.45 14.15 38.84
CA GLN A 71 19.00 15.22 39.65
C GLN A 71 18.49 16.55 39.11
N TYR A 72 17.57 17.19 39.82
CA TYR A 72 17.03 18.48 39.40
C TYR A 72 18.05 19.59 39.64
N ASN A 73 18.78 19.96 38.58
CA ASN A 73 19.90 20.88 38.65
C ASN A 73 20.27 21.41 37.25
N SER A 74 21.12 22.44 37.18
CA SER A 74 21.68 22.93 35.91
C SER A 74 22.72 21.98 35.29
N SER A 75 23.29 21.07 36.08
CA SER A 75 24.18 20.00 35.61
C SER A 75 24.04 18.75 36.47
N CYS A 76 24.21 17.57 35.84
CA CYS A 76 24.31 16.31 36.57
C CYS A 76 25.70 16.20 37.21
N THR A 77 25.71 15.96 38.52
CA THR A 77 26.92 15.84 39.34
C THR A 77 27.12 14.42 39.88
N TYR A 78 26.38 13.45 39.33
CA TYR A 78 26.65 12.04 39.56
C TYR A 78 27.91 11.64 38.79
N SER A 79 28.85 10.97 39.47
CA SER A 79 30.18 10.66 38.93
C SER A 79 30.25 9.32 38.19
N GLY A 80 29.24 8.47 38.31
CA GLY A 80 29.16 7.21 37.56
C GLY A 80 28.69 7.42 36.13
N ASN A 81 28.83 6.41 35.29
CA ASN A 81 28.31 6.43 33.92
C ASN A 81 26.78 6.45 33.92
N TYR A 82 26.18 7.21 33.02
CA TYR A 82 24.73 7.26 32.80
C TYR A 82 24.42 7.59 31.35
N THR A 83 23.24 7.19 30.90
CA THR A 83 22.77 7.39 29.52
C THR A 83 21.54 8.28 29.44
N MET A 84 20.88 8.53 30.57
CA MET A 84 19.76 9.46 30.67
C MET A 84 19.84 10.28 31.96
N TRP A 85 19.50 11.57 31.88
CA TRP A 85 19.45 12.47 33.03
C TRP A 85 18.11 13.21 33.09
N GLN A 86 17.33 12.99 34.15
CA GLN A 86 16.16 13.80 34.47
C GLN A 86 16.60 15.07 35.21
N TYR A 87 16.49 16.23 34.55
CA TYR A 87 17.02 17.50 35.06
C TYR A 87 15.95 18.43 35.66
N THR A 88 14.65 18.14 35.46
CA THR A 88 13.54 18.83 36.11
C THR A 88 12.26 17.99 36.02
N SER A 89 11.33 18.19 36.96
CA SER A 89 9.94 17.71 36.92
C SER A 89 8.91 18.80 36.61
N SER A 90 9.38 20.00 36.27
CA SER A 90 8.58 21.20 36.05
C SER A 90 8.76 21.79 34.66
N GLY A 91 9.10 20.94 33.68
CA GLY A 91 9.18 21.34 32.29
C GLY A 91 7.82 21.62 31.66
N TYR A 92 7.88 22.23 30.48
CA TYR A 92 6.72 22.50 29.64
C TYR A 92 6.96 21.96 28.23
N VAL A 93 5.99 21.19 27.73
CA VAL A 93 5.96 20.67 26.37
C VAL A 93 4.62 21.04 25.76
N ASN A 94 4.63 21.68 24.59
CA ASN A 94 3.40 22.05 23.90
C ASN A 94 2.52 20.81 23.66
N GLY A 95 1.25 20.90 24.02
CA GLY A 95 0.31 19.78 23.98
C GLY A 95 0.15 19.00 25.30
N ILE A 96 0.95 19.29 26.33
CA ILE A 96 0.78 18.75 27.68
C ILE A 96 0.48 19.90 28.65
N ASN A 97 -0.69 19.83 29.30
CA ASN A 97 -1.22 20.95 30.12
C ASN A 97 -0.74 20.94 31.58
N THR A 98 0.11 19.99 31.95
CA THR A 98 0.68 19.87 33.30
C THR A 98 2.20 19.96 33.22
N ASN A 99 2.83 20.19 34.37
CA ASN A 99 4.27 20.03 34.50
C ASN A 99 4.70 18.61 34.08
N VAL A 100 5.84 18.53 33.40
CA VAL A 100 6.41 17.26 32.93
C VAL A 100 7.88 17.13 33.30
N ASP A 101 8.29 15.87 33.46
CA ASP A 101 9.70 15.51 33.60
C ASP A 101 10.46 15.73 32.29
N MET A 102 11.60 16.41 32.38
CA MET A 102 12.46 16.67 31.23
C MET A 102 13.78 15.94 31.38
N ASN A 103 14.19 15.31 30.28
CA ASN A 103 15.32 14.40 30.26
C ASN A 103 16.30 14.75 29.14
N TYR A 104 17.59 14.62 29.42
CA TYR A 104 18.63 14.52 28.39
C TYR A 104 18.98 13.06 28.14
N TRP A 105 19.00 12.66 26.88
CA TRP A 105 19.46 11.36 26.43
C TRP A 105 20.87 11.48 25.84
N TYR A 106 21.79 10.65 26.33
CA TYR A 106 23.19 10.60 25.94
C TYR A 106 23.58 9.27 25.29
N GLY A 107 22.63 8.35 25.13
CA GLY A 107 22.86 7.11 24.39
C GLY A 107 22.86 7.33 22.87
N GLU A 108 22.80 6.22 22.12
CA GLU A 108 22.75 6.25 20.66
C GLU A 108 21.62 7.15 20.15
N TYR A 109 21.85 7.90 19.08
CA TYR A 109 20.83 8.77 18.49
C TYR A 109 19.57 7.96 18.14
N ILE A 110 18.45 8.36 18.73
CA ILE A 110 17.14 7.76 18.46
C ILE A 110 16.47 8.67 17.45
N ASP A 111 16.39 8.19 16.22
CA ASP A 111 15.61 8.87 15.20
C ASP A 111 14.12 8.63 15.47
N VAL A 112 13.42 9.68 15.89
CA VAL A 112 11.97 9.64 16.14
C VAL A 112 11.16 9.59 14.85
N ASN A 113 11.77 9.93 13.70
CA ASN A 113 11.19 9.85 12.36
C ASN A 113 12.17 9.17 11.40
N PRO A 114 12.52 7.89 11.62
CA PRO A 114 13.62 7.23 10.93
C PRO A 114 13.37 7.02 9.43
N VAL A 115 12.11 7.19 8.99
CA VAL A 115 11.70 6.98 7.61
C VAL A 115 10.54 7.89 7.24
N THR A 116 10.61 8.43 6.03
CA THR A 116 9.49 9.04 5.32
C THR A 116 9.04 8.07 4.24
N VAL A 117 7.75 7.72 4.27
CA VAL A 117 7.10 6.85 3.29
C VAL A 117 6.03 7.66 2.58
N ASN A 118 6.14 7.80 1.25
CA ASN A 118 5.12 8.47 0.45
C ASN A 118 4.41 7.46 -0.43
N THR A 119 3.09 7.40 -0.32
CA THR A 119 2.20 6.77 -1.30
C THR A 119 1.92 7.78 -2.40
N THR A 120 2.27 7.46 -3.64
CA THR A 120 2.25 8.44 -4.74
C THR A 120 1.06 8.21 -5.68
N VAL A 121 1.32 7.73 -6.90
CA VAL A 121 0.31 7.56 -7.95
C VAL A 121 0.01 6.09 -8.21
N ALA A 122 -1.16 5.84 -8.78
CA ALA A 122 -1.43 4.62 -9.54
C ALA A 122 -1.37 5.00 -11.02
N ASP A 123 -0.73 4.17 -11.84
CA ASP A 123 -0.70 4.31 -13.30
C ASP A 123 -0.90 2.95 -13.97
N SER A 124 -0.84 2.92 -15.31
CA SER A 124 -1.04 1.70 -16.09
C SER A 124 -2.36 0.99 -15.75
N ILE A 125 -3.38 1.78 -15.38
CA ILE A 125 -4.67 1.29 -14.90
C ILE A 125 -5.44 0.70 -16.08
N THR A 126 -5.87 -0.55 -15.94
CA THR A 126 -6.74 -1.26 -16.88
C THR A 126 -8.06 -1.61 -16.21
N GLU A 127 -8.89 -2.41 -16.89
CA GLU A 127 -10.11 -2.99 -16.32
C GLU A 127 -9.84 -4.01 -15.20
N SER A 128 -8.63 -4.55 -15.13
CA SER A 128 -8.30 -5.69 -14.24
C SER A 128 -6.94 -5.60 -13.55
N ASN A 129 -6.18 -4.54 -13.80
CA ASN A 129 -4.86 -4.31 -13.20
C ASN A 129 -4.57 -2.82 -12.98
N ALA A 130 -3.55 -2.53 -12.19
CA ALA A 130 -2.86 -1.24 -12.13
C ALA A 130 -1.46 -1.42 -11.54
N THR A 131 -0.57 -0.46 -11.79
CA THR A 131 0.70 -0.34 -11.07
C THR A 131 0.58 0.77 -10.03
N VAL A 132 0.88 0.48 -8.76
CA VAL A 132 0.88 1.48 -7.68
C VAL A 132 2.30 1.84 -7.27
N ARG A 133 2.55 3.11 -6.90
CA ARG A 133 3.90 3.62 -6.64
C ARG A 133 4.06 4.31 -5.30
N GLY A 134 5.31 4.35 -4.82
CA GLY A 134 5.70 5.11 -3.65
C GLY A 134 7.19 5.49 -3.65
N THR A 135 7.58 6.29 -2.66
CA THR A 135 9.00 6.63 -2.41
C THR A 135 9.33 6.45 -0.94
N VAL A 136 10.55 6.02 -0.64
CA VAL A 136 11.05 5.88 0.72
C VAL A 136 12.37 6.64 0.87
N ALA A 137 12.46 7.42 1.93
CA ALA A 137 13.69 8.07 2.38
C ALA A 137 13.90 7.76 3.86
N TYR A 138 15.13 7.51 4.28
CA TYR A 138 15.42 7.15 5.67
C TYR A 138 16.65 7.89 6.22
N SER A 139 16.71 8.00 7.54
CA SER A 139 17.87 8.52 8.27
C SER A 139 18.30 7.51 9.33
N GLY A 140 19.62 7.32 9.45
CA GLY A 140 20.18 6.27 10.31
C GLY A 140 19.93 4.87 9.74
N GLN A 141 19.11 4.07 10.43
CA GLN A 141 18.92 2.66 10.09
C GLN A 141 18.01 2.51 8.86
N LYS A 142 18.51 1.75 7.88
CA LYS A 142 17.77 1.41 6.66
C LYS A 142 16.53 0.56 6.96
N PRO A 143 15.41 0.74 6.23
CA PRO A 143 14.28 -0.18 6.28
C PRO A 143 14.70 -1.62 6.03
N SER A 144 14.14 -2.55 6.79
CA SER A 144 14.31 -3.99 6.54
C SER A 144 13.35 -4.48 5.45
N GLU A 145 12.17 -3.88 5.39
CA GLU A 145 11.10 -4.24 4.47
C GLU A 145 10.36 -2.99 4.03
N VAL A 146 9.82 -3.04 2.84
CA VAL A 146 8.80 -2.10 2.36
C VAL A 146 7.69 -2.85 1.65
N GLY A 147 6.52 -2.23 1.48
CA GLY A 147 5.43 -2.88 0.75
C GLY A 147 4.18 -2.02 0.66
N ILE A 148 3.08 -2.66 0.31
CA ILE A 148 1.76 -2.02 0.17
C ILE A 148 0.66 -2.74 0.93
N TYR A 149 -0.22 -1.93 1.50
CA TYR A 149 -1.59 -2.29 1.82
C TYR A 149 -2.49 -1.99 0.62
N PHE A 150 -3.46 -2.88 0.36
CA PHE A 150 -4.42 -2.72 -0.74
C PHE A 150 -5.80 -3.29 -0.37
N GLY A 151 -6.87 -2.69 -0.89
CA GLY A 151 -8.24 -3.19 -0.69
C GLY A 151 -9.33 -2.28 -1.28
N THR A 152 -10.60 -2.64 -1.05
CA THR A 152 -11.79 -1.91 -1.54
C THR A 152 -12.36 -0.91 -0.52
N SER A 153 -11.70 -0.74 0.62
CA SER A 153 -12.09 0.15 1.71
C SER A 153 -10.84 0.76 2.36
N GLU A 154 -10.90 2.05 2.70
CA GLU A 154 -9.81 2.77 3.39
C GLU A 154 -9.37 2.07 4.68
N ASN A 155 -10.32 1.50 5.43
CA ASN A 155 -10.06 0.84 6.72
C ASN A 155 -9.95 -0.69 6.60
N GLY A 156 -10.12 -1.25 5.40
CA GLY A 156 -10.21 -2.69 5.16
C GLY A 156 -9.08 -3.25 4.29
N MET A 157 -7.95 -2.53 4.16
CA MET A 157 -6.82 -2.97 3.34
C MET A 157 -5.97 -4.05 4.05
N SER A 158 -5.42 -4.97 3.26
CA SER A 158 -4.49 -6.01 3.71
C SER A 158 -3.10 -5.79 3.09
N LYS A 159 -2.04 -6.30 3.71
CA LYS A 159 -0.73 -6.37 3.05
C LYS A 159 -0.79 -7.36 1.90
N VAL A 160 -0.39 -6.94 0.71
CA VAL A 160 -0.51 -7.76 -0.52
C VAL A 160 0.81 -7.97 -1.26
N ALA A 161 1.79 -7.07 -1.09
CA ALA A 161 3.12 -7.19 -1.68
C ALA A 161 4.16 -6.48 -0.82
N ASN A 162 5.39 -6.99 -0.83
CA ASN A 162 6.51 -6.46 -0.07
C ASN A 162 7.87 -6.84 -0.66
N ASP A 163 8.88 -6.04 -0.37
CA ASP A 163 10.28 -6.29 -0.70
C ASP A 163 11.17 -6.24 0.54
N VAL A 164 12.14 -7.15 0.61
CA VAL A 164 13.24 -7.08 1.58
C VAL A 164 14.31 -6.15 1.04
N ILE A 165 14.63 -5.08 1.77
CA ILE A 165 15.56 -4.08 1.28
C ILE A 165 17.00 -4.51 1.57
N ASN A 166 17.73 -4.89 0.52
CA ASN A 166 19.14 -5.32 0.60
C ASN A 166 20.15 -4.35 -0.06
N HIS A 167 19.69 -3.22 -0.61
CA HIS A 167 20.56 -2.16 -1.18
C HIS A 167 20.77 -0.99 -0.21
N ASN A 168 21.62 -0.01 -0.54
CA ASN A 168 21.84 1.21 0.26
C ASN A 168 21.36 2.50 -0.45
N LYS A 169 20.61 2.39 -1.55
CA LYS A 169 20.01 3.54 -2.25
C LYS A 169 19.08 4.31 -1.29
N ASN A 170 19.23 5.63 -1.22
CA ASN A 170 18.44 6.53 -0.38
C ASN A 170 18.46 7.96 -0.96
N PRO A 171 17.32 8.58 -1.31
CA PRO A 171 15.99 7.98 -1.34
C PRO A 171 15.87 6.92 -2.45
N PHE A 172 14.83 6.09 -2.38
CA PHE A 172 14.52 5.13 -3.43
C PHE A 172 13.02 5.05 -3.71
N ASP A 173 12.71 4.63 -4.93
CA ASP A 173 11.35 4.44 -5.42
C ASP A 173 10.94 2.99 -5.22
N MET A 174 9.63 2.77 -5.10
CA MET A 174 8.98 1.46 -5.10
C MET A 174 7.79 1.48 -6.04
N TRP A 175 7.49 0.34 -6.63
CA TRP A 175 6.30 0.13 -7.43
C TRP A 175 5.84 -1.31 -7.27
N TYR A 176 4.53 -1.52 -7.39
CA TYR A 176 3.92 -2.85 -7.41
C TYR A 176 2.93 -2.94 -8.55
N ASP A 177 3.17 -3.81 -9.51
CA ASP A 177 2.14 -4.30 -10.41
C ASP A 177 1.19 -5.20 -9.62
N LEU A 178 -0.09 -4.82 -9.55
CA LEU A 178 -1.02 -5.50 -8.67
C LEU A 178 -1.30 -6.93 -9.14
N ASN A 179 -1.18 -7.23 -10.43
CA ASN A 179 -1.34 -8.58 -10.94
C ASN A 179 -0.06 -9.40 -10.79
N ASP A 180 1.04 -8.92 -11.38
CA ASP A 180 2.26 -9.71 -11.53
C ASP A 180 3.03 -9.82 -10.20
N GLU A 181 3.06 -8.75 -9.40
CA GLU A 181 3.85 -8.69 -8.17
C GLU A 181 3.01 -8.95 -6.92
N ALA A 182 1.73 -8.54 -6.91
CA ALA A 182 0.83 -8.77 -5.76
C ALA A 182 -0.15 -9.96 -5.95
N GLY A 183 -0.24 -10.55 -7.15
CA GLY A 183 -1.14 -11.67 -7.43
C GLY A 183 -2.63 -11.32 -7.37
N LEU A 184 -2.99 -10.05 -7.55
CA LEU A 184 -4.35 -9.53 -7.46
C LEU A 184 -4.98 -9.37 -8.85
N TYR A 185 -6.22 -9.81 -8.97
CA TYR A 185 -7.06 -9.59 -10.15
C TYR A 185 -8.16 -8.62 -9.76
N LEU A 186 -8.18 -7.45 -10.40
CA LEU A 186 -9.12 -6.39 -10.05
C LEU A 186 -10.42 -6.54 -10.84
N ASP A 187 -11.51 -6.08 -10.23
CA ASP A 187 -12.79 -5.94 -10.89
C ASP A 187 -12.85 -4.62 -11.66
N SER A 188 -13.45 -4.62 -12.84
CA SER A 188 -13.63 -3.41 -13.64
C SER A 188 -14.58 -2.42 -12.96
N ASN A 189 -14.40 -1.12 -13.23
CA ASN A 189 -15.20 -0.02 -12.64
C ASN A 189 -15.26 -0.03 -11.11
N THR A 190 -14.22 -0.52 -10.45
CA THR A 190 -14.18 -0.69 -9.00
C THR A 190 -13.16 0.25 -8.40
N LYS A 191 -13.57 0.94 -7.33
CA LYS A 191 -12.68 1.83 -6.58
C LYS A 191 -11.84 1.01 -5.60
N TYR A 192 -10.54 1.18 -5.68
CA TYR A 192 -9.57 0.56 -4.79
C TYR A 192 -8.77 1.63 -4.04
N TYR A 193 -8.27 1.24 -2.86
CA TYR A 193 -7.44 2.03 -1.98
C TYR A 193 -6.11 1.33 -1.78
N TRP A 194 -5.04 2.11 -1.64
CA TRP A 194 -3.71 1.58 -1.31
C TRP A 194 -2.93 2.53 -0.43
N GLN A 195 -1.94 1.99 0.26
CA GLN A 195 -1.03 2.73 1.13
C GLN A 195 0.32 2.02 1.21
N CYS A 196 1.41 2.76 0.95
CA CYS A 196 2.76 2.25 1.10
C CYS A 196 3.16 2.18 2.58
N TYR A 197 4.02 1.22 2.92
CA TYR A 197 4.63 1.12 4.25
C TYR A 197 6.13 0.79 4.16
N ALA A 198 6.83 1.08 5.26
CA ALA A 198 8.20 0.63 5.50
C ALA A 198 8.34 0.12 6.93
N ILE A 199 9.17 -0.90 7.13
CA ILE A 199 9.53 -1.41 8.45
C ILE A 199 10.95 -0.97 8.75
N VAL A 200 11.11 -0.14 9.78
CA VAL A 200 12.41 0.24 10.33
C VAL A 200 12.46 -0.20 11.78
N ASN A 201 13.48 -0.96 12.14
CA ASN A 201 13.68 -1.50 13.49
C ASN A 201 12.45 -2.29 13.97
N GLY A 202 11.80 -3.06 13.08
CA GLY A 202 10.60 -3.83 13.43
C GLY A 202 9.36 -2.98 13.75
N LYS A 203 9.41 -1.66 13.60
CA LYS A 203 8.26 -0.75 13.65
C LYS A 203 7.85 -0.38 12.23
N GLU A 204 6.54 -0.41 11.99
CA GLU A 204 5.95 -0.04 10.71
C GLU A 204 5.63 1.46 10.66
N TYR A 205 5.90 2.06 9.51
CA TYR A 205 5.61 3.44 9.17
C TYR A 205 4.83 3.45 7.85
N LYS A 206 3.74 4.22 7.79
CA LYS A 206 2.81 4.23 6.66
C LYS A 206 2.78 5.60 6.01
N GLY A 207 2.66 5.61 4.69
CA GLY A 207 2.40 6.81 3.91
C GLY A 207 0.92 7.20 3.95
N GLU A 208 0.51 8.14 3.10
CA GLU A 208 -0.90 8.50 2.94
C GLU A 208 -1.71 7.36 2.30
N ILE A 209 -3.02 7.32 2.54
CA ILE A 209 -3.94 6.46 1.78
C ILE A 209 -4.27 7.18 0.46
N LYS A 210 -4.19 6.45 -0.66
CA LYS A 210 -4.60 6.91 -1.99
C LYS A 210 -5.64 5.97 -2.57
N SER A 211 -6.31 6.39 -3.65
CA SER A 211 -7.34 5.57 -4.32
C SER A 211 -7.38 5.80 -5.83
N PHE A 212 -7.77 4.78 -6.57
CA PHE A 212 -8.01 4.82 -8.02
C PHE A 212 -9.26 4.00 -8.37
N ILE A 213 -9.76 4.16 -9.59
CA ILE A 213 -10.87 3.36 -10.13
C ILE A 213 -10.35 2.64 -11.37
N THR A 214 -10.54 1.33 -11.44
CA THR A 214 -10.23 0.53 -12.64
C THR A 214 -11.10 0.97 -13.82
N LEU A 215 -10.61 0.76 -15.03
CA LEU A 215 -11.39 1.10 -16.22
C LEU A 215 -12.66 0.23 -16.29
N ASN A 216 -13.67 0.72 -17.00
CA ASN A 216 -14.81 -0.11 -17.35
C ASN A 216 -14.32 -1.22 -18.28
N SER A 217 -14.77 -2.46 -18.04
CA SER A 217 -14.62 -3.48 -19.06
C SER A 217 -15.51 -3.07 -20.22
N SER A 218 -14.90 -2.71 -21.35
CA SER A 218 -15.63 -2.56 -22.60
C SER A 218 -16.12 -3.96 -22.96
N LYS A 219 -17.29 -4.34 -22.43
CA LYS A 219 -17.99 -5.55 -22.83
C LYS A 219 -18.19 -5.45 -24.35
N PRO A 220 -17.88 -6.49 -25.13
CA PRO A 220 -18.39 -6.59 -26.49
C PRO A 220 -19.91 -6.47 -26.41
N ILE A 221 -20.49 -5.46 -27.06
CA ILE A 221 -21.93 -5.30 -27.05
C ILE A 221 -22.52 -6.26 -28.06
N LYS A 222 -23.42 -7.10 -27.56
CA LYS A 222 -24.45 -7.87 -28.27
C LYS A 222 -24.06 -8.25 -29.71
N SER A 223 -23.68 -9.52 -29.90
CA SER A 223 -23.85 -10.14 -31.22
C SER A 223 -25.33 -10.01 -31.62
N ILE A 224 -25.64 -9.12 -32.55
CA ILE A 224 -26.97 -9.04 -33.15
C ILE A 224 -26.89 -9.86 -34.44
N VAL A 225 -27.20 -11.16 -34.32
CA VAL A 225 -27.41 -12.01 -35.48
C VAL A 225 -28.70 -11.55 -36.15
N CYS A 226 -28.57 -10.72 -37.20
CA CYS A 226 -29.70 -10.27 -38.00
C CYS A 226 -30.03 -11.33 -39.05
N ASN A 227 -31.31 -11.58 -39.31
CA ASN A 227 -31.74 -12.35 -40.48
C ASN A 227 -31.48 -11.49 -41.73
N SER A 228 -30.38 -11.72 -42.42
CA SER A 228 -30.08 -11.05 -43.69
C SER A 228 -30.83 -11.71 -44.85
N THR A 229 -31.56 -10.94 -45.65
CA THR A 229 -32.04 -11.41 -46.95
C THR A 229 -31.05 -10.98 -48.02
N VAL A 230 -30.32 -11.93 -48.60
CA VAL A 230 -29.40 -11.64 -49.71
C VAL A 230 -30.23 -11.49 -50.99
N MET A 231 -30.37 -10.27 -51.51
CA MET A 231 -31.01 -10.05 -52.81
C MET A 231 -30.00 -10.24 -53.94
N LYS A 232 -30.24 -11.22 -54.83
CA LYS A 232 -29.44 -11.40 -56.05
C LYS A 232 -29.71 -10.25 -57.03
N SER A 233 -28.67 -9.50 -57.39
CA SER A 233 -28.68 -8.65 -58.58
C SER A 233 -28.56 -9.50 -59.84
N THR A 234 -29.37 -9.20 -60.86
CA THR A 234 -29.35 -9.88 -62.17
C THR A 234 -28.43 -9.21 -63.20
N LYS A 235 -27.61 -8.23 -62.80
CA LYS A 235 -26.67 -7.54 -63.70
C LYS A 235 -25.24 -8.06 -63.54
N LYS A 236 -24.51 -8.06 -64.66
CA LYS A 236 -23.24 -8.78 -64.90
C LYS A 236 -22.01 -8.24 -64.15
N ASP A 237 -22.20 -7.32 -63.21
CA ASP A 237 -21.22 -6.88 -62.22
C ASP A 237 -21.93 -6.99 -60.87
N VAL A 238 -21.60 -8.02 -60.09
CA VAL A 238 -22.47 -8.52 -59.02
C VAL A 238 -22.34 -7.66 -57.76
N SER A 239 -23.03 -6.52 -57.74
CA SER A 239 -23.30 -5.79 -56.50
C SER A 239 -24.30 -6.58 -55.67
N TYR A 240 -23.88 -7.07 -54.49
CA TYR A 240 -24.77 -7.71 -53.54
C TYR A 240 -25.31 -6.64 -52.59
N MET A 241 -26.62 -6.43 -52.61
CA MET A 241 -27.28 -5.55 -51.63
C MET A 241 -27.66 -6.37 -50.41
N LEU A 242 -27.12 -5.98 -49.25
CA LEU A 242 -27.46 -6.57 -47.96
C LEU A 242 -28.31 -5.56 -47.18
N GLU A 243 -29.62 -5.81 -47.09
CA GLU A 243 -30.45 -5.04 -46.16
C GLU A 243 -30.35 -5.70 -44.77
N VAL A 244 -29.76 -5.00 -43.81
CA VAL A 244 -29.65 -5.45 -42.41
C VAL A 244 -30.56 -4.60 -41.54
N ALA A 245 -31.74 -5.12 -41.23
CA ALA A 245 -32.61 -4.48 -40.24
C ALA A 245 -32.10 -4.83 -38.82
N ILE A 246 -31.49 -3.86 -38.13
CA ILE A 246 -31.17 -3.99 -36.71
C ILE A 246 -32.45 -3.66 -35.93
N THR A 247 -33.19 -4.68 -35.54
CA THR A 247 -34.40 -4.54 -34.72
C THR A 247 -34.11 -4.90 -33.26
N ASN A 248 -34.77 -4.26 -32.30
CA ASN A 248 -34.62 -4.49 -30.84
C ASN A 248 -33.40 -3.85 -30.15
N LEU A 249 -32.96 -2.68 -30.62
CA LEU A 249 -32.11 -1.81 -29.80
C LEU A 249 -32.99 -1.15 -28.72
N SER A 250 -32.58 -1.24 -27.46
CA SER A 250 -33.29 -0.67 -26.32
C SER A 250 -32.90 0.79 -26.15
N ALA A 251 -33.83 1.71 -26.42
CA ALA A 251 -33.90 3.16 -26.05
C ALA A 251 -32.66 4.07 -26.13
N GLU A 252 -31.47 3.57 -26.44
CA GLU A 252 -30.20 4.28 -26.45
C GLU A 252 -29.63 4.29 -27.87
N ASP A 253 -29.06 5.42 -28.27
CA ASP A 253 -28.33 5.56 -29.52
C ASP A 253 -26.95 4.89 -29.36
N ILE A 254 -26.57 4.06 -30.32
CA ILE A 254 -25.24 3.44 -30.29
C ILE A 254 -24.29 4.30 -31.12
N LYS A 255 -23.25 4.81 -30.45
CA LYS A 255 -22.05 5.35 -31.09
C LYS A 255 -20.97 4.29 -31.04
N GLY A 256 -20.52 3.84 -32.21
CA GLY A 256 -19.61 2.71 -32.22
C GLY A 256 -18.99 2.37 -33.57
N ILE A 257 -18.04 1.46 -33.52
CA ILE A 257 -17.53 0.76 -34.70
C ILE A 257 -18.49 -0.38 -35.00
N VAL A 258 -19.06 -0.37 -36.21
CA VAL A 258 -19.85 -1.49 -36.74
C VAL A 258 -18.93 -2.38 -37.56
N ILE A 259 -18.93 -3.68 -37.27
CA ILE A 259 -18.21 -4.70 -38.04
C ILE A 259 -19.22 -5.62 -38.72
N ILE A 260 -19.13 -5.73 -40.04
CA ILE A 260 -19.93 -6.66 -40.86
C ILE A 260 -19.02 -7.78 -41.36
N VAL A 261 -19.37 -9.02 -41.05
CA VAL A 261 -18.61 -10.22 -41.45
C VAL A 261 -19.43 -11.04 -42.44
N TYR A 262 -18.97 -11.14 -43.69
CA TYR A 262 -19.60 -11.93 -44.75
C TYR A 262 -19.08 -13.35 -44.76
N ARG A 263 -19.97 -14.35 -44.88
CA ARG A 263 -19.61 -15.78 -44.88
C ARG A 263 -20.12 -16.56 -46.09
N ASP A 264 -19.36 -17.57 -46.49
CA ASP A 264 -19.74 -18.55 -47.52
C ASP A 264 -20.75 -19.58 -46.98
N LYS A 265 -21.26 -20.45 -47.84
CA LYS A 265 -22.20 -21.54 -47.47
C LYS A 265 -21.64 -22.56 -46.46
N ASN A 266 -20.32 -22.61 -46.28
CA ASN A 266 -19.65 -23.50 -45.34
C ASN A 266 -19.31 -22.78 -44.02
N GLY A 267 -19.64 -21.49 -43.87
CA GLY A 267 -19.36 -20.67 -42.69
C GLY A 267 -18.01 -19.96 -42.69
N ASN A 268 -17.21 -20.09 -43.75
CA ASN A 268 -15.91 -19.42 -43.87
C ASN A 268 -16.09 -17.92 -44.09
N ILE A 269 -15.22 -17.11 -43.48
CA ILE A 269 -15.21 -15.65 -43.66
C ILE A 269 -14.71 -15.34 -45.08
N ILE A 270 -15.49 -14.56 -45.83
CA ILE A 270 -15.16 -14.07 -47.17
C ILE A 270 -14.65 -12.63 -47.12
N LYS A 271 -15.28 -11.77 -46.31
CA LYS A 271 -14.95 -10.33 -46.22
C LYS A 271 -15.33 -9.79 -44.85
N ILE A 272 -14.59 -8.80 -44.38
CA ILE A 272 -14.91 -8.02 -43.19
C ILE A 272 -14.98 -6.54 -43.63
N HIS A 273 -16.04 -5.85 -43.24
CA HIS A 273 -16.16 -4.40 -43.37
C HIS A 273 -16.24 -3.79 -41.97
N ASN A 274 -15.59 -2.65 -41.76
CA ASN A 274 -15.66 -1.87 -40.53
C ASN A 274 -15.87 -0.39 -40.84
N GLY A 275 -16.65 0.29 -40.00
CA GLY A 275 -16.87 1.72 -40.12
C GLY A 275 -17.48 2.32 -38.86
N ASP A 276 -17.23 3.60 -38.65
CA ASP A 276 -17.86 4.39 -37.60
C ASP A 276 -19.28 4.72 -38.03
N ILE A 277 -20.27 4.34 -37.22
CA ILE A 277 -21.68 4.59 -37.52
C ILE A 277 -22.38 5.07 -36.25
N ASP A 278 -23.03 6.23 -36.35
CA ASP A 278 -24.04 6.68 -35.38
C ASP A 278 -25.38 6.02 -35.75
N ILE A 279 -25.85 5.08 -34.92
CA ILE A 279 -27.11 4.36 -35.14
C ILE A 279 -28.14 4.86 -34.13
N ALA A 280 -29.16 5.59 -34.63
CA ALA A 280 -30.30 6.00 -33.81
C ALA A 280 -31.15 4.78 -33.41
N CYS A 281 -31.76 4.82 -32.22
CA CYS A 281 -32.66 3.75 -31.75
C CYS A 281 -33.76 3.42 -32.78
N ASN A 282 -33.99 2.12 -33.05
CA ASN A 282 -34.94 1.60 -34.06
C ASN A 282 -34.70 2.04 -35.52
N SER A 283 -33.50 2.54 -35.85
CA SER A 283 -33.17 2.89 -37.24
C SER A 283 -32.82 1.64 -38.08
N LYS A 284 -33.13 1.70 -39.39
CA LYS A 284 -32.67 0.69 -40.36
C LYS A 284 -31.26 1.05 -40.82
N LEU A 285 -30.31 0.13 -40.65
CA LEU A 285 -29.01 0.23 -41.29
C LEU A 285 -29.11 -0.35 -42.72
N THR A 286 -28.82 0.46 -43.73
CA THR A 286 -28.70 -0.02 -45.11
C THR A 286 -27.23 0.03 -45.51
N HIS A 287 -26.67 -1.12 -45.89
CA HIS A 287 -25.27 -1.21 -46.33
C HIS A 287 -25.17 -1.99 -47.64
N SER A 288 -24.55 -1.38 -48.64
CA SER A 288 -24.30 -1.97 -49.94
C SER A 288 -22.81 -2.19 -50.11
N ASP A 289 -22.39 -3.40 -50.48
CA ASP A 289 -20.99 -3.68 -50.73
C ASP A 289 -20.81 -4.53 -51.99
N SER A 290 -19.74 -4.24 -52.73
CA SER A 290 -19.33 -5.06 -53.87
C SER A 290 -18.32 -6.10 -53.40
N ILE A 291 -18.63 -7.38 -53.66
CA ILE A 291 -17.72 -8.50 -53.36
C ILE A 291 -17.32 -9.15 -54.69
N ASN A 292 -16.08 -8.90 -55.12
CA ASN A 292 -15.55 -9.46 -56.36
C ASN A 292 -15.06 -10.89 -56.16
N GLY A 293 -15.43 -11.81 -57.06
CA GLY A 293 -14.87 -13.16 -57.13
C GLY A 293 -15.59 -14.25 -56.33
N TYR A 294 -16.65 -13.92 -55.59
CA TYR A 294 -17.42 -14.90 -54.80
C TYR A 294 -18.84 -15.06 -55.35
N THR A 295 -19.30 -16.31 -55.52
CA THR A 295 -20.60 -16.64 -56.16
C THR A 295 -21.76 -16.79 -55.18
N THR A 296 -21.51 -17.02 -53.88
CA THR A 296 -22.57 -17.23 -52.87
C THR A 296 -22.19 -16.70 -51.50
N ILE A 297 -22.94 -15.70 -51.01
CA ILE A 297 -23.00 -15.29 -49.61
C ILE A 297 -24.17 -16.04 -48.96
N SER A 298 -23.93 -16.71 -47.85
CA SER A 298 -24.98 -17.45 -47.12
C SER A 298 -25.48 -16.68 -45.90
N ARG A 299 -24.62 -15.86 -45.30
CA ARG A 299 -24.85 -15.19 -44.02
C ARG A 299 -23.95 -13.96 -43.89
N ALA A 300 -24.47 -12.93 -43.25
CA ALA A 300 -23.69 -11.81 -42.73
C ALA A 300 -23.95 -11.67 -41.23
N ASP A 301 -22.88 -11.48 -40.45
CA ASP A 301 -22.97 -11.17 -39.02
C ASP A 301 -22.63 -9.69 -38.79
N VAL A 302 -23.34 -9.02 -37.88
CA VAL A 302 -23.07 -7.63 -37.50
C VAL A 302 -22.69 -7.55 -36.02
N TYR A 303 -21.59 -6.88 -35.74
CA TYR A 303 -21.08 -6.61 -34.40
C TYR A 303 -21.02 -5.10 -34.19
N VAL A 304 -21.33 -4.64 -32.99
CA VAL A 304 -21.25 -3.23 -32.62
C VAL A 304 -20.37 -3.09 -31.39
N LEU A 305 -19.36 -2.22 -31.49
CA LEU A 305 -18.40 -1.94 -30.43
C LEU A 305 -18.63 -0.49 -29.98
N GLU A 306 -19.01 -0.28 -28.72
CA GLU A 306 -18.98 1.06 -28.12
C GLU A 306 -17.54 1.53 -27.97
N VAL A 307 -17.30 2.80 -28.29
CA VAL A 307 -16.02 3.51 -28.14
C VAL A 307 -16.09 4.51 -27.00
#